data_AF-A0AA92ESS8-F1
#
_entry.id   AF-A0AA92ESS8-F1
#
_cell.length_a   1.000
_cell.length_b   1.000
_cell.length_c   1.000
_cell.angle_alpha   90.00
_cell.angle_beta   90.00
_cell.angle_gamma   90.00
#
_symmetry.space_group_name_H-M   'P 1'
#
loop_
_entity.id
_entity.type
_entity.pdbx_description
1 polymer ?
#
loop_
_entity_poly.entity_id
_entity_poly.type
_entity_poly.pdbx_seq_one_letter_code
_entity_poly.pdbx_strand_id
1 'polypeptide(L)'
;METKAHHIIVGLATLALLLAGLAFTLWLAKSDSEQAYKNYDVLFKEPVSGLTVGSPVQFNGINVGEVTQLRLDSNDARMVRARIRITAETPITQATKASRTLLNITGSSGIALEQSVAKSEPINHQNGVPEIVAEPSELTQLRLNTEELFVSVSQMINNANRLFSEDNMQAIESILTNVDTFSGELAEQSQNFASVLDNLQNSTKQLNDSLVSLESELTERSAPLFEKADETLGNLADASQQLSELMQQNRGNIDAGMSGIAEVGPTLLELQVTLKRLNAIAARFETEQMKEYQP
;
A
#
# COMPACT_ATOMS: atom_id res chain seq x y z
N MET A 1 -72.62 -8.55 66.97
CA MET A 1 -72.01 -7.21 66.84
C MET A 1 -70.58 -7.44 66.46
N GLU A 2 -70.10 -7.07 65.25
CA GLU A 2 -68.67 -6.84 64.90
C GLU A 2 -68.52 -6.50 63.40
N THR A 3 -68.64 -5.22 62.98
CA THR A 3 -68.32 -4.79 61.59
C THR A 3 -67.92 -3.30 61.47
N LYS A 4 -67.03 -2.80 62.33
CA LYS A 4 -66.42 -1.45 62.13
C LYS A 4 -64.90 -1.46 61.89
N ALA A 5 -64.24 -2.62 62.00
CA ALA A 5 -62.78 -2.74 61.88
C ALA A 5 -62.24 -2.82 60.44
N HIS A 6 -63.08 -3.07 59.43
CA HIS A 6 -62.60 -3.34 58.06
C HIS A 6 -62.15 -2.08 57.30
N HIS A 7 -62.74 -0.90 57.56
CA HIS A 7 -62.36 0.33 56.84
C HIS A 7 -60.97 0.85 57.23
N ILE A 8 -60.54 0.61 58.48
CA ILE A 8 -59.21 1.00 58.95
C ILE A 8 -58.13 0.15 58.26
N ILE A 9 -58.39 -1.15 58.09
CA ILE A 9 -57.47 -2.07 57.40
C ILE A 9 -57.35 -1.70 55.93
N VAL A 10 -58.47 -1.40 55.26
CA VAL A 10 -58.46 -0.96 53.86
C VAL A 10 -57.71 0.36 53.70
N GLY A 11 -57.96 1.35 54.57
CA GLY A 11 -57.24 2.63 54.54
C GLY A 11 -55.74 2.48 54.77
N LEU A 12 -55.33 1.60 55.70
CA LEU A 12 -53.93 1.31 55.97
C LEU A 12 -53.25 0.59 54.78
N ALA A 13 -53.95 -0.34 54.13
CA ALA A 13 -53.46 -1.02 52.93
C ALA A 13 -53.27 -0.05 51.75
N THR A 14 -54.22 0.88 51.54
CA THR A 14 -54.09 1.93 50.51
C THR A 14 -52.92 2.86 50.79
N LEU A 15 -52.74 3.29 52.06
CA LEU A 15 -51.62 4.13 52.45
C LEU A 15 -50.27 3.42 52.29
N ALA A 16 -50.20 2.13 52.65
CA ALA A 16 -49.01 1.31 52.45
C ALA A 16 -48.67 1.16 50.96
N LEU A 17 -49.66 0.96 50.10
CA LEU A 17 -49.47 0.92 48.65
C LEU A 17 -48.96 2.25 48.08
N LEU A 18 -49.49 3.38 48.55
CA LEU A 18 -48.99 4.70 48.15
C LEU A 18 -47.54 4.92 48.58
N LEU A 19 -47.18 4.56 49.81
CA LEU A 19 -45.81 4.66 50.31
C LEU A 19 -44.87 3.72 49.56
N ALA A 20 -45.30 2.48 49.26
CA ALA A 20 -44.53 1.52 48.47
C ALA A 20 -44.32 2.03 47.04
N GLY A 21 -45.35 2.63 46.41
CA GLY A 21 -45.25 3.26 45.09
C GLY A 21 -44.26 4.43 45.09
N LEU A 22 -44.32 5.29 46.11
CA LEU A 22 -43.38 6.40 46.26
C LEU A 22 -41.94 5.89 46.44
N ALA A 23 -41.74 4.90 47.32
CA ALA A 23 -40.44 4.28 47.54
C ALA A 23 -39.90 3.61 46.27
N PHE A 24 -40.75 2.93 45.51
CA PHE A 24 -40.39 2.32 44.23
C PHE A 24 -39.98 3.37 43.19
N THR A 25 -40.70 4.50 43.09
CA THR A 25 -40.34 5.59 42.16
C THR A 25 -39.00 6.24 42.52
N LEU A 26 -38.74 6.47 43.81
CA LEU A 26 -37.47 7.03 44.30
C LEU A 26 -36.31 6.03 44.12
N TRP A 27 -36.56 4.74 44.34
CA TRP A 27 -35.58 3.69 44.11
C TRP A 27 -35.22 3.57 42.62
N LEU A 28 -36.22 3.61 41.74
CA LEU A 28 -36.02 3.57 40.29
C LEU A 28 -35.26 4.80 39.79
N ALA A 29 -35.60 6.00 40.28
CA ALA A 29 -34.89 7.24 39.94
C ALA A 29 -33.43 7.25 40.41
N LYS A 30 -33.12 6.57 41.53
CA LYS A 30 -31.74 6.46 42.05
C LYS A 30 -30.91 5.42 41.29
N SER A 31 -31.53 4.39 40.72
CA SER A 31 -30.83 3.30 40.02
C SER A 31 -30.05 3.76 38.77
N ASP A 32 -30.39 4.90 38.17
CA ASP A 32 -29.66 5.49 37.04
C ASP A 32 -28.33 6.16 37.44
N SER A 33 -28.08 6.32 38.75
CA SER A 33 -27.00 7.14 39.29
C SER A 33 -25.71 6.40 39.64
N GLU A 34 -25.62 5.07 39.46
CA GLU A 34 -24.44 4.28 39.89
C GLU A 34 -23.35 4.11 38.81
N GLN A 35 -23.61 4.47 37.55
CA GLN A 35 -22.53 4.56 36.56
C GLN A 35 -21.80 5.90 36.74
N ALA A 36 -20.52 5.85 37.11
CA ALA A 36 -19.67 7.03 37.16
C ALA A 36 -19.51 7.56 35.73
N TYR A 37 -20.17 8.68 35.43
CA TYR A 37 -20.02 9.38 34.17
C TYR A 37 -19.11 10.59 34.30
N LYS A 38 -18.34 10.87 33.25
CA LYS A 38 -17.55 12.10 33.09
C LYS A 38 -18.17 12.94 31.96
N ASN A 39 -18.27 14.24 32.20
CA ASN A 39 -18.76 15.17 31.18
C ASN A 39 -17.58 15.80 30.45
N TYR A 40 -17.73 15.97 29.13
CA TYR A 40 -16.79 16.68 28.26
C TYR A 40 -17.58 17.63 27.35
N ASP A 41 -16.94 18.70 26.89
CA ASP A 41 -17.50 19.60 25.89
C ASP A 41 -16.74 19.36 24.58
N VAL A 42 -17.45 19.20 23.47
CA VAL A 42 -16.87 19.06 22.13
C VAL A 42 -17.17 20.31 21.33
N LEU A 43 -16.14 20.93 20.78
CA LEU A 43 -16.26 22.15 19.98
C LEU A 43 -16.20 21.81 18.48
N PHE A 44 -17.31 22.00 17.79
CA PHE A 44 -17.42 21.83 16.34
C PHE A 44 -17.29 23.18 15.63
N LYS A 45 -16.38 23.24 14.65
CA LYS A 45 -16.18 24.41 13.77
C LYS A 45 -17.04 24.36 12.50
N GLU A 46 -17.79 23.28 12.32
CA GLU A 46 -18.64 23.02 11.16
C GLU A 46 -20.10 22.80 11.61
N PRO A 47 -21.08 22.95 10.71
CA PRO A 47 -22.48 22.67 11.02
C PRO A 47 -22.69 21.22 11.49
N VAL A 48 -23.35 21.04 12.63
CA VAL A 48 -23.65 19.72 13.23
C VAL A 48 -25.02 19.18 12.82
N SER A 49 -25.36 19.28 11.53
CA SER A 49 -26.65 18.81 11.02
C SER A 49 -26.90 17.34 11.35
N GLY A 50 -28.08 17.03 11.91
CA GLY A 50 -28.46 15.66 12.30
C GLY A 50 -27.96 15.21 13.68
N LEU A 51 -27.23 16.07 14.41
CA LEU A 51 -26.87 15.83 15.80
C LEU A 51 -27.95 16.37 16.74
N THR A 52 -28.42 15.55 17.68
CA THR A 52 -29.46 15.93 18.65
C THR A 52 -29.05 15.56 20.07
N VAL A 53 -29.75 16.10 21.07
CA VAL A 53 -29.65 15.59 22.45
C VAL A 53 -30.09 14.12 22.45
N GLY A 54 -29.31 13.25 23.08
CA GLY A 54 -29.46 11.79 23.04
C GLY A 54 -28.74 11.11 21.87
N SER A 55 -28.08 11.85 20.98
CA SER A 55 -27.21 11.23 19.96
C SER A 55 -26.09 10.43 20.64
N PRO A 56 -25.78 9.21 20.15
CA PRO A 56 -24.75 8.39 20.75
C PRO A 56 -23.35 8.96 20.50
N VAL A 57 -22.48 8.73 21.48
CA VAL A 57 -21.06 9.05 21.43
C VAL A 57 -20.30 7.73 21.38
N GLN A 58 -19.54 7.53 20.33
CA GLN A 58 -18.78 6.30 20.11
C GLN A 58 -17.31 6.56 20.30
N PHE A 59 -16.59 5.65 20.94
CA PHE A 59 -15.13 5.64 20.98
C PHE A 59 -14.64 4.46 20.15
N ASN A 60 -13.90 4.73 19.07
CA ASN A 60 -13.46 3.70 18.10
C ASN A 60 -14.61 2.75 17.66
N GLY A 61 -15.81 3.28 17.46
CA GLY A 61 -17.00 2.53 17.03
C GLY A 61 -17.82 1.88 18.15
N ILE A 62 -17.39 1.95 19.41
CA ILE A 62 -18.13 1.41 20.56
C ILE A 62 -18.93 2.52 21.23
N ASN A 63 -20.22 2.31 21.50
CA ASN A 63 -21.03 3.29 22.22
C ASN A 63 -20.54 3.43 23.67
N VAL A 64 -20.08 4.63 24.04
CA VAL A 64 -19.51 4.95 25.35
C VAL A 64 -20.28 6.05 26.08
N GLY A 65 -21.29 6.64 25.45
CA GLY A 65 -21.98 7.78 26.02
C GLY A 65 -23.00 8.41 25.07
N GLU A 66 -23.42 9.62 25.43
CA GLU A 66 -24.42 10.36 24.67
C GLU A 66 -24.24 11.88 24.79
N VAL A 67 -24.84 12.60 23.84
CA VAL A 67 -24.93 14.06 23.86
C VAL A 67 -26.02 14.48 24.84
N THR A 68 -25.65 15.21 25.89
CA THR A 68 -26.60 15.73 26.89
C THR A 68 -27.06 17.15 26.58
N GLN A 69 -26.28 17.90 25.80
CA GLN A 69 -26.61 19.29 25.49
C GLN A 69 -25.96 19.77 24.19
N LEU A 70 -26.67 20.63 23.46
CA LEU A 70 -26.17 21.35 22.29
C LEU A 70 -26.44 22.84 22.46
N ARG A 71 -25.41 23.66 22.27
CA ARG A 71 -25.50 25.13 22.32
C ARG A 71 -24.56 25.74 21.29
N LEU A 72 -24.90 26.94 20.81
CA LEU A 72 -23.95 27.76 20.07
C LEU A 72 -22.86 28.26 21.04
N ASP A 73 -21.63 28.38 20.56
CA ASP A 73 -20.56 28.93 21.37
C ASP A 73 -20.81 30.42 21.66
N SER A 74 -20.52 30.86 22.88
CA SER A 74 -20.79 32.24 23.30
C SER A 74 -19.82 33.25 22.69
N ASN A 75 -18.65 32.80 22.22
CA ASN A 75 -17.63 33.66 21.59
C ASN A 75 -17.75 33.68 20.07
N ASP A 76 -18.17 32.58 19.43
CA ASP A 76 -18.40 32.50 17.98
C ASP A 76 -19.67 31.69 17.65
N ALA A 77 -20.73 32.37 17.20
CA ALA A 77 -22.01 31.74 16.87
C ALA A 77 -21.94 30.79 15.66
N ARG A 78 -20.82 30.75 14.93
CA ARG A 78 -20.58 29.75 13.86
C ARG A 78 -20.15 28.40 14.43
N MET A 79 -19.69 28.37 15.68
CA MET A 79 -19.25 27.15 16.36
C MET A 79 -20.35 26.59 17.25
N VAL A 80 -20.38 25.27 17.37
CA VAL A 80 -21.35 24.55 18.20
C VAL A 80 -20.62 23.78 19.29
N ARG A 81 -21.06 23.97 20.53
CA ARG A 81 -20.57 23.26 21.70
C ARG A 81 -21.56 22.16 22.07
N ALA A 82 -21.10 20.91 21.98
CA ALA A 82 -21.86 19.73 22.39
C ALA A 82 -21.33 19.22 23.72
N ARG A 83 -22.17 19.19 24.77
CA ARG A 83 -21.83 18.51 26.00
C ARG A 83 -22.13 17.03 25.86
N ILE A 84 -21.14 16.21 26.15
CA ILE A 84 -21.24 14.76 26.12
C ILE A 84 -21.02 14.19 27.51
N ARG A 85 -21.72 13.09 27.79
CA ARG A 85 -21.58 12.30 29.00
C ARG A 85 -21.03 10.93 28.60
N ILE A 86 -19.85 10.60 29.10
CA ILE A 86 -19.11 9.37 28.76
C ILE A 86 -18.89 8.54 30.03
N THR A 87 -18.90 7.22 29.92
CA THR A 87 -18.52 6.32 31.03
C THR A 87 -17.09 6.59 31.52
N ALA A 88 -16.87 6.58 32.84
CA ALA A 88 -15.58 6.95 33.45
C ALA A 88 -14.42 6.03 33.06
N GLU A 89 -14.72 4.80 32.61
CA GLU A 89 -13.77 3.78 32.16
C GLU A 89 -13.18 4.09 30.77
N THR A 90 -13.79 4.99 30.00
CA THR A 90 -13.33 5.34 28.66
C THR A 90 -12.03 6.14 28.73
N PRO A 91 -10.93 5.70 28.08
CA PRO A 91 -9.63 6.37 28.14
C PRO A 91 -9.58 7.60 27.22
N ILE A 92 -10.14 8.71 27.70
CA ILE A 92 -10.05 10.02 27.02
C ILE A 92 -8.73 10.73 27.39
N THR A 93 -8.03 11.21 26.38
CA THR A 93 -6.70 11.83 26.49
C THR A 93 -6.63 13.14 25.72
N GLN A 94 -5.55 13.89 25.86
CA GLN A 94 -5.33 15.10 25.06
C GLN A 94 -5.21 14.81 23.55
N ALA A 95 -4.85 13.58 23.16
CA ALA A 95 -4.79 13.16 21.77
C ALA A 95 -6.10 12.55 21.25
N THR A 96 -7.18 12.60 22.04
CA THR A 96 -8.50 12.17 21.59
C THR A 96 -9.09 13.23 20.67
N LYS A 97 -9.44 12.83 19.46
CA LYS A 97 -10.07 13.67 18.45
C LYS A 97 -11.55 13.33 18.37
N ALA A 98 -12.38 14.35 18.24
CA ALA A 98 -13.79 14.17 17.96
C ALA A 98 -14.08 14.41 16.48
N SER A 99 -14.94 13.60 15.88
CA SER A 99 -15.46 13.83 14.54
C SER A 99 -16.96 13.57 14.52
N ARG A 100 -17.66 14.16 13.54
CA ARG A 100 -19.06 13.85 13.32
C ARG A 100 -19.16 12.58 12.49
N THR A 101 -19.90 11.59 12.98
CA THR A 101 -20.17 10.35 12.24
C THR A 101 -21.65 10.24 11.85
N LEU A 102 -21.92 9.63 10.70
CA LEU A 102 -23.26 9.32 10.24
C LEU A 102 -23.62 7.91 10.70
N LEU A 103 -24.69 7.80 11.49
CA LEU A 103 -25.11 6.52 12.05
C LEU A 103 -25.97 5.73 11.07
N ASN A 104 -26.80 6.42 10.29
CA ASN A 104 -27.71 5.79 9.34
C ASN A 104 -27.87 6.64 8.07
N ILE A 105 -28.29 5.98 6.98
CA ILE A 105 -28.62 6.62 5.69
C ILE A 105 -29.76 7.65 5.77
N THR A 106 -30.52 7.66 6.88
CA THR A 106 -31.62 8.61 7.14
C THR A 106 -31.15 9.96 7.69
N GLY A 107 -29.84 10.18 7.85
CA GLY A 107 -29.29 11.47 8.29
C GLY A 107 -29.10 11.62 9.80
N SER A 108 -29.31 10.56 10.58
CA SER A 108 -29.00 10.57 12.03
C SER A 108 -27.49 10.58 12.24
N SER A 109 -27.02 11.53 13.06
CA SER A 109 -25.59 11.73 13.31
C SER A 109 -25.25 11.50 14.79
N GLY A 110 -24.04 11.01 15.02
CA GLY A 110 -23.43 10.86 16.34
C GLY A 110 -22.07 11.53 16.39
N ILE A 111 -21.42 11.43 17.54
CA ILE A 111 -20.03 11.88 17.74
C ILE A 111 -19.15 10.63 17.78
N ALA A 112 -18.13 10.59 16.94
CA ALA A 112 -17.06 9.60 17.02
C ALA A 112 -15.86 10.22 17.74
N LEU A 113 -15.30 9.48 18.67
CA LEU A 113 -14.08 9.79 19.40
C LEU A 113 -13.03 8.78 18.97
N GLU A 114 -11.90 9.28 18.50
CA GLU A 114 -10.79 8.48 18.03
C GLU A 114 -9.54 8.87 18.78
N GLN A 115 -8.72 7.90 19.13
CA GLN A 115 -7.44 8.15 19.78
C GLN A 115 -6.33 8.00 18.76
N SER A 116 -5.73 9.11 18.35
CA SER A 116 -4.64 9.08 17.37
C SER A 116 -3.31 8.57 17.93
N VAL A 117 -3.12 8.59 19.26
CA VAL A 117 -1.85 8.20 19.91
C VAL A 117 -2.11 7.35 21.15
N ALA A 118 -1.54 6.13 21.18
CA ALA A 118 -1.75 5.13 22.24
C ALA A 118 -1.22 5.53 23.64
N LYS A 119 -0.29 6.50 23.73
CA LYS A 119 0.18 7.08 24.99
C LYS A 119 0.12 8.60 24.89
N SER A 120 -0.84 9.18 25.58
CA SER A 120 -0.94 10.63 25.74
C SER A 120 -1.45 10.93 27.15
N GLU A 121 -1.10 12.12 27.65
CA GLU A 121 -1.51 12.53 28.99
C GLU A 121 -3.05 12.61 29.07
N PRO A 122 -3.64 12.21 30.22
CA PRO A 122 -5.05 12.42 30.48
C PRO A 122 -5.42 13.90 30.28
N ILE A 123 -6.62 14.15 29.76
CA ILE A 123 -7.07 15.52 29.54
C ILE A 123 -7.18 16.25 30.88
N ASN A 124 -6.59 17.45 30.97
CA ASN A 124 -6.46 18.18 32.21
C ASN A 124 -7.81 18.79 32.64
N HIS A 125 -8.26 18.50 33.86
CA HIS A 125 -9.54 18.96 34.42
C HIS A 125 -9.44 20.29 35.20
N GLN A 126 -8.30 20.99 35.13
CA GLN A 126 -7.95 22.01 36.11
C GLN A 126 -8.88 23.23 36.19
N ASN A 127 -9.71 23.53 35.17
CA ASN A 127 -10.70 24.61 35.23
C ASN A 127 -11.94 24.33 34.37
N GLY A 128 -12.88 23.51 34.88
CA GLY A 128 -14.19 23.28 34.24
C GLY A 128 -14.30 21.96 33.45
N VAL A 129 -15.26 21.90 32.54
CA VAL A 129 -15.50 20.72 31.69
C VAL A 129 -14.41 20.67 30.60
N PRO A 130 -13.62 19.58 30.46
CA PRO A 130 -12.56 19.54 29.47
C PRO A 130 -13.11 19.59 28.04
N GLU A 131 -12.40 20.32 27.17
CA GLU A 131 -12.81 20.57 25.79
C GLU A 131 -12.06 19.67 24.80
N ILE A 132 -12.78 19.04 23.89
CA ILE A 132 -12.24 18.28 22.74
C ILE A 132 -12.56 19.05 21.46
N VAL A 133 -11.54 19.40 20.68
CA VAL A 133 -11.74 20.09 19.39
C VAL A 133 -12.11 19.06 18.33
N ALA A 134 -13.22 19.30 17.62
CA ALA A 134 -13.63 18.42 16.54
C ALA A 134 -12.84 18.66 15.25
N GLU A 135 -12.48 17.59 14.56
CA GLU A 135 -11.85 17.61 13.24
C GLU A 135 -12.88 17.36 12.13
N PRO A 136 -12.61 17.86 10.90
CA PRO A 136 -13.45 17.59 9.75
C PRO A 136 -13.59 16.09 9.49
N SER A 137 -14.82 15.64 9.23
CA SER A 137 -15.13 14.26 8.86
C SER A 137 -14.29 13.79 7.66
N GLU A 138 -13.84 12.53 7.65
CA GLU A 138 -13.06 11.93 6.55
C GLU A 138 -13.74 12.07 5.18
N LEU A 139 -15.08 12.01 5.13
CA LEU A 139 -15.84 12.22 3.90
C LEU A 139 -15.72 13.66 3.39
N THR A 140 -15.60 14.63 4.31
CA THR A 140 -15.38 16.04 3.97
C THR A 140 -13.95 16.24 3.47
N GLN A 141 -12.97 15.53 4.04
CA GLN A 141 -11.59 15.53 3.56
C GLN A 141 -11.49 14.94 2.14
N LEU A 142 -12.21 13.86 1.84
CA LEU A 142 -12.26 13.30 0.48
C LEU A 142 -12.78 14.32 -0.55
N ARG A 143 -13.83 15.09 -0.20
CA ARG A 143 -14.37 16.14 -1.08
C ARG A 143 -13.38 17.27 -1.33
N LEU A 144 -12.55 17.62 -0.35
CA LEU A 144 -11.54 18.66 -0.50
C LEU A 144 -10.33 18.17 -1.31
N ASN A 145 -9.99 16.89 -1.21
CA ASN A 145 -8.85 16.30 -1.91
C ASN A 145 -9.13 16.00 -3.39
N THR A 146 -10.37 16.12 -3.89
CA THR A 146 -10.67 15.87 -5.31
C THR A 146 -10.02 16.87 -6.25
N GLU A 147 -9.86 18.13 -5.84
CA GLU A 147 -9.20 19.17 -6.64
C GLU A 147 -7.72 18.84 -6.87
N GLU A 148 -7.04 18.31 -5.84
CA GLU A 148 -5.64 17.85 -5.92
C GLU A 148 -5.50 16.61 -6.81
N LEU A 149 -6.49 15.71 -6.78
CA LEU A 149 -6.54 14.56 -7.69
C LEU A 149 -6.67 15.00 -9.15
N PHE A 150 -7.48 16.03 -9.45
CA PHE A 150 -7.59 16.56 -10.82
C PHE A 150 -6.26 17.11 -11.34
N VAL A 151 -5.51 17.82 -10.50
CA VAL A 151 -4.18 18.33 -10.86
C VAL A 151 -3.21 17.18 -11.13
N SER A 152 -3.19 16.18 -10.25
CA SER A 152 -2.30 15.01 -10.37
C SER A 152 -2.60 14.18 -11.63
N VAL A 153 -3.89 13.94 -11.92
CA VAL A 153 -4.32 13.25 -13.15
C VAL A 153 -3.95 14.04 -14.40
N SER A 154 -4.17 15.36 -14.37
CA SER A 154 -3.80 16.24 -15.51
C SER A 154 -2.30 16.23 -15.78
N GLN A 155 -1.47 16.25 -14.72
CA GLN A 155 -0.02 16.15 -14.86
C GLN A 155 0.42 14.79 -15.41
N MET A 156 -0.21 13.70 -14.96
CA MET A 156 0.06 12.36 -15.48
C MET A 156 -0.27 12.26 -16.97
N ILE A 157 -1.40 12.80 -17.40
CA ILE A 157 -1.80 12.86 -18.82
C ILE A 157 -0.78 13.67 -19.63
N ASN A 158 -0.37 14.83 -19.14
CA ASN A 158 0.63 15.65 -19.82
C ASN A 158 1.98 14.95 -19.95
N ASN A 159 2.43 14.25 -18.91
CA ASN A 159 3.66 13.46 -18.96
C ASN A 159 3.55 12.28 -19.94
N ALA A 160 2.40 11.61 -19.97
CA ALA A 160 2.13 10.55 -20.95
C ALA A 160 2.16 11.10 -22.38
N ASN A 161 1.48 12.22 -22.65
CA ASN A 161 1.47 12.87 -23.97
C ASN A 161 2.87 13.28 -24.42
N ARG A 162 3.75 13.70 -23.50
CA ARG A 162 5.15 13.97 -23.82
C ARG A 162 5.89 12.70 -24.23
N LEU A 163 5.70 11.58 -23.54
CA LEU A 163 6.31 10.30 -23.91
C LEU A 163 5.82 9.78 -25.27
N PHE A 164 4.54 9.98 -25.59
CA PHE A 164 3.93 9.61 -26.87
C PHE A 164 4.01 10.71 -27.94
N SER A 165 4.82 11.75 -27.72
CA SER A 165 5.05 12.76 -28.75
C SER A 165 5.71 12.14 -29.98
N GLU A 166 5.43 12.70 -31.15
CA GLU A 166 5.93 12.23 -32.44
C GLU A 166 7.47 12.08 -32.43
N ASP A 167 8.18 13.07 -31.86
CA ASP A 167 9.64 13.04 -31.74
C ASP A 167 10.15 11.87 -30.88
N ASN A 168 9.49 11.61 -29.73
CA ASN A 168 9.87 10.51 -28.86
C ASN A 168 9.52 9.15 -29.46
N MET A 169 8.40 9.05 -30.18
CA MET A 169 8.00 7.84 -30.88
C MET A 169 8.99 7.50 -31.99
N GLN A 170 9.44 8.48 -32.78
CA GLN A 170 10.48 8.29 -33.79
C GLN A 170 11.82 7.91 -33.18
N ALA A 171 12.21 8.51 -32.05
CA ALA A 171 13.41 8.14 -31.32
C ALA A 171 13.35 6.70 -30.80
N ILE A 172 12.21 6.29 -30.21
CA ILE A 172 11.99 4.92 -29.74
C ILE A 172 12.01 3.95 -30.91
N GLU A 173 11.35 4.24 -32.03
CA GLU A 173 11.38 3.40 -33.22
C GLU A 173 12.80 3.22 -33.75
N SER A 174 13.57 4.31 -33.83
CA SER A 174 14.97 4.27 -34.27
C SER A 174 15.84 3.41 -33.34
N ILE A 175 15.65 3.52 -32.02
CA ILE A 175 16.34 2.68 -31.05
C ILE A 175 15.96 1.21 -31.26
N LEU A 176 14.67 0.90 -31.39
CA LEU A 176 14.22 -0.48 -31.58
C LEU A 176 14.76 -1.09 -32.87
N THR A 177 14.78 -0.34 -33.97
CA THR A 177 15.37 -0.80 -35.24
C THR A 177 16.87 -1.03 -35.13
N ASN A 178 17.59 -0.14 -34.45
CA ASN A 178 19.03 -0.29 -34.25
C ASN A 178 19.36 -1.50 -33.37
N VAL A 179 18.59 -1.73 -32.31
CA VAL A 179 18.78 -2.89 -31.44
C VAL A 179 18.41 -4.17 -32.18
N ASP A 180 17.32 -4.22 -32.95
CA ASP A 180 16.96 -5.38 -33.78
C ASP A 180 18.08 -5.73 -34.78
N THR A 181 18.60 -4.74 -35.48
CA THR A 181 19.71 -4.91 -36.44
C THR A 181 20.96 -5.44 -35.74
N PHE A 182 21.38 -4.80 -34.65
CA PHE A 182 22.56 -5.21 -33.88
C PHE A 182 22.40 -6.61 -33.28
N SER A 183 21.22 -6.93 -32.73
CA SER A 183 20.91 -8.26 -32.20
C SER A 183 20.91 -9.32 -33.30
N GLY A 184 20.41 -9.01 -34.49
CA GLY A 184 20.48 -9.91 -35.66
C GLY A 184 21.92 -10.19 -36.09
N GLU A 185 22.73 -9.16 -36.27
CA GLU A 185 24.16 -9.29 -36.61
C GLU A 185 24.93 -10.08 -35.55
N LEU A 186 24.65 -9.80 -34.27
CA LEU A 186 25.28 -10.50 -33.15
C LEU A 186 24.84 -11.97 -33.07
N ALA A 187 23.58 -12.28 -33.36
CA ALA A 187 23.09 -13.66 -33.42
C ALA A 187 23.78 -14.46 -34.53
N GLU A 188 23.93 -13.88 -35.72
CA GLU A 188 24.67 -14.49 -36.83
C GLU A 188 26.15 -14.71 -36.46
N GLN A 189 26.79 -13.71 -35.85
CA GLN A 189 28.18 -13.82 -35.40
C GLN A 189 28.36 -14.83 -34.26
N SER A 190 27.35 -15.00 -33.41
CA SER A 190 27.36 -15.96 -32.30
C SER A 190 27.45 -17.41 -32.81
N GLN A 191 26.80 -17.70 -33.94
CA GLN A 191 26.86 -19.03 -34.56
C GLN A 191 28.26 -19.32 -35.11
N ASN A 192 28.90 -18.32 -35.73
CA ASN A 192 30.29 -18.42 -36.16
C ASN A 192 31.24 -18.61 -34.96
N PHE A 193 31.00 -17.89 -33.86
CA PHE A 193 31.81 -18.00 -32.64
C PHE A 193 31.71 -19.40 -32.00
N ALA A 194 30.51 -19.99 -31.96
CA ALA A 194 30.33 -21.36 -31.50
C ALA A 194 31.11 -22.37 -32.35
N SER A 195 31.13 -22.21 -33.68
CA SER A 195 31.94 -23.06 -34.57
C SER A 195 33.44 -22.89 -34.34
N VAL A 196 33.92 -21.67 -34.08
CA VAL A 196 35.33 -21.44 -33.71
C VAL A 196 35.68 -22.13 -32.40
N LEU A 197 34.79 -22.06 -31.41
CA LEU A 197 34.95 -22.68 -30.09
C LEU A 197 35.03 -24.21 -30.20
N ASP A 198 34.18 -24.81 -31.03
CA ASP A 198 34.16 -26.26 -31.28
C ASP A 198 35.43 -26.73 -31.99
N ASN A 199 35.87 -25.99 -33.03
CA ASN A 199 37.13 -26.25 -33.72
C ASN A 199 38.34 -26.13 -32.77
N LEU A 200 38.34 -25.17 -31.85
CA LEU A 200 39.39 -25.01 -30.86
C LEU A 200 39.42 -26.19 -29.87
N GLN A 201 38.25 -26.66 -29.41
CA GLN A 201 38.15 -27.84 -28.54
C GLN A 201 38.69 -29.10 -29.23
N ASN A 202 38.25 -29.34 -30.46
CA ASN A 202 38.70 -30.49 -31.26
C ASN A 202 40.21 -30.42 -31.52
N SER A 203 40.74 -29.24 -31.84
CA SER A 203 42.17 -29.02 -32.04
C SER A 203 42.99 -29.24 -30.76
N THR A 204 42.51 -28.75 -29.62
CA THR A 204 43.15 -28.92 -28.30
C THR A 204 43.18 -30.40 -27.90
N LYS A 205 42.10 -31.12 -28.14
CA LYS A 205 42.02 -32.56 -27.90
C LYS A 205 43.01 -33.33 -28.78
N GLN A 206 43.06 -33.02 -30.07
CA GLN A 206 43.98 -33.67 -31.01
C GLN A 206 45.46 -33.38 -30.67
N LEU A 207 45.76 -32.17 -30.20
CA LEU A 207 47.08 -31.82 -29.66
C LEU A 207 47.41 -32.66 -28.43
N ASN A 208 46.48 -32.79 -27.48
CA ASN A 208 46.67 -33.62 -26.28
C ASN A 208 46.91 -35.09 -26.63
N ASP A 209 46.12 -35.66 -27.54
CA ASP A 209 46.27 -37.05 -28.00
C ASP A 209 47.62 -37.27 -28.71
N SER A 210 48.09 -36.27 -29.47
CA SER A 210 49.40 -36.30 -30.13
C SER A 210 50.55 -36.20 -29.14
N LEU A 211 50.43 -35.37 -28.10
CA LEU A 211 51.41 -35.26 -27.02
C LEU A 211 51.55 -36.57 -26.25
N VAL A 212 50.44 -37.22 -25.90
CA VAL A 212 50.44 -38.53 -25.22
C VAL A 212 51.09 -39.61 -26.10
N SER A 213 50.81 -39.59 -27.40
CA SER A 213 51.42 -40.54 -28.35
C SER A 213 52.92 -40.32 -28.49
N LEU A 214 53.38 -39.06 -28.53
CA LEU A 214 54.79 -38.70 -28.57
C LEU A 214 55.52 -39.07 -27.29
N GLU A 215 54.92 -38.83 -26.12
CA GLU A 215 55.46 -39.25 -24.82
C GLU A 215 55.68 -40.78 -24.77
N SER A 216 54.71 -41.54 -25.28
CA SER A 216 54.80 -43.00 -25.37
C SER A 216 55.90 -43.48 -26.33
N GLU A 217 56.10 -42.85 -27.49
CA GLU A 217 57.16 -43.19 -28.45
C GLU A 217 58.55 -42.79 -27.95
N LEU A 218 58.66 -41.64 -27.29
CA LEU A 218 59.93 -41.13 -26.76
C LEU A 218 60.42 -41.98 -25.60
N THR A 219 59.52 -42.50 -24.75
CA THR A 219 59.87 -43.45 -23.67
C THR A 219 60.59 -44.72 -24.17
N GLU A 220 60.49 -45.03 -25.47
CA GLU A 220 61.08 -46.21 -26.12
C GLU A 220 62.47 -45.98 -26.79
N ARG A 221 62.94 -44.73 -26.98
CA ARG A 221 64.21 -44.42 -27.71
C ARG A 221 65.15 -43.47 -26.94
N SER A 222 66.47 -43.56 -27.17
CA SER A 222 67.61 -43.10 -26.32
C SER A 222 67.87 -41.57 -26.12
N ALA A 223 68.76 -41.28 -25.15
CA ALA A 223 68.77 -40.18 -24.15
C ALA A 223 69.13 -38.69 -24.46
N PRO A 224 69.81 -38.24 -25.54
CA PRO A 224 70.28 -36.84 -25.58
C PRO A 224 69.30 -35.81 -26.17
N LEU A 225 68.19 -36.23 -26.79
CA LEU A 225 67.13 -35.31 -27.28
C LEU A 225 66.03 -35.05 -26.23
N PHE A 226 66.05 -35.74 -25.09
CA PHE A 226 64.98 -35.70 -24.09
C PHE A 226 64.86 -34.35 -23.39
N GLU A 227 65.94 -33.77 -22.89
CA GLU A 227 65.84 -32.70 -21.89
C GLU A 227 65.13 -31.43 -22.43
N LYS A 228 65.41 -31.04 -23.68
CA LYS A 228 64.73 -29.90 -24.34
C LYS A 228 63.37 -30.24 -24.92
N ALA A 229 63.17 -31.49 -25.35
CA ALA A 229 61.87 -31.94 -25.84
C ALA A 229 60.87 -32.07 -24.70
N ASP A 230 61.30 -32.63 -23.57
CA ASP A 230 60.50 -32.83 -22.35
C ASP A 230 60.02 -31.50 -21.77
N GLU A 231 60.91 -30.51 -21.64
CA GLU A 231 60.54 -29.16 -21.18
C GLU A 231 59.55 -28.48 -22.15
N THR A 232 59.72 -28.64 -23.46
CA THR A 232 58.82 -28.04 -24.46
C THR A 232 57.46 -28.75 -24.48
N LEU A 233 57.45 -30.08 -24.39
CA LEU A 233 56.25 -30.91 -24.37
C LEU A 233 55.45 -30.68 -23.08
N GLY A 234 56.14 -30.58 -21.94
CA GLY A 234 55.53 -30.23 -20.65
C GLY A 234 54.88 -28.85 -20.67
N ASN A 235 55.61 -27.82 -21.15
CA ASN A 235 55.03 -26.48 -21.28
C ASN A 235 53.83 -26.44 -22.25
N LEU A 236 53.85 -27.24 -23.32
CA LEU A 236 52.73 -27.32 -24.27
C LEU A 236 51.54 -28.08 -23.69
N ALA A 237 51.78 -29.14 -22.91
CA ALA A 237 50.76 -29.87 -22.17
C ALA A 237 50.08 -28.96 -21.13
N ASP A 238 50.87 -28.21 -20.35
CA ASP A 238 50.38 -27.27 -19.35
C ASP A 238 49.55 -26.15 -19.99
N ALA A 239 50.01 -25.60 -21.11
CA ALA A 239 49.27 -24.57 -21.85
C ALA A 239 47.95 -25.12 -22.44
N SER A 240 47.97 -26.33 -22.98
CA SER A 240 46.78 -27.02 -23.50
C SER A 240 45.75 -27.28 -22.39
N GLN A 241 46.22 -27.72 -21.22
CA GLN A 241 45.37 -27.97 -20.08
C GLN A 241 44.75 -26.69 -19.51
N GLN A 242 45.54 -25.62 -19.36
CA GLN A 242 45.02 -24.31 -18.94
C GLN A 242 43.98 -23.76 -19.93
N LEU A 243 44.19 -23.93 -21.24
CA LEU A 243 43.22 -23.52 -22.25
C LEU A 243 41.91 -24.33 -22.14
N SER A 244 42.02 -25.65 -21.94
CA SER A 244 40.86 -26.53 -21.72
C SER A 244 40.07 -26.13 -20.48
N GLU A 245 40.75 -25.84 -19.37
CA GLU A 245 40.11 -25.38 -18.13
C GLU A 245 39.42 -24.03 -18.30
N LEU A 246 40.08 -23.04 -18.93
CA LEU A 246 39.47 -21.73 -19.20
C LEU A 246 38.22 -21.85 -20.08
N MET A 247 38.25 -22.72 -21.08
CA MET A 247 37.13 -22.99 -21.96
C MET A 247 35.97 -23.65 -21.22
N GLN A 248 36.26 -24.62 -20.35
CA GLN A 248 35.27 -25.33 -19.57
C GLN A 248 34.63 -24.43 -18.50
N GLN A 249 35.42 -23.56 -17.88
CA GLN A 249 34.95 -22.56 -16.90
C GLN A 249 34.08 -21.48 -17.55
N ASN A 250 34.40 -21.07 -18.78
CA ASN A 250 33.67 -19.99 -19.45
C ASN A 250 32.54 -20.45 -20.38
N ARG A 251 32.44 -21.74 -20.72
CA ARG A 251 31.39 -22.28 -21.60
C ARG A 251 29.99 -21.90 -21.14
N GLY A 252 29.70 -22.06 -19.85
CA GLY A 252 28.39 -21.70 -19.29
C GLY A 252 28.06 -20.22 -19.43
N ASN A 253 29.06 -19.34 -19.25
CA ASN A 253 28.89 -17.90 -19.41
C ASN A 253 28.71 -17.49 -20.89
N ILE A 254 29.42 -18.16 -21.80
CA ILE A 254 29.31 -17.96 -23.24
C ILE A 254 27.93 -18.43 -23.72
N ASP A 255 27.49 -19.63 -23.33
CA ASP A 255 26.19 -20.18 -23.70
C ASP A 255 25.02 -19.32 -23.15
N ALA A 256 25.14 -18.86 -21.89
CA ALA A 256 24.16 -17.96 -21.29
C ALA A 256 24.12 -16.58 -21.97
N GLY A 257 25.28 -16.01 -22.30
CA GLY A 257 25.38 -14.75 -23.05
C GLY A 257 24.74 -14.86 -24.44
N MET A 258 25.04 -15.94 -25.17
CA MET A 258 24.47 -16.20 -26.50
C MET A 258 22.94 -16.42 -26.44
N SER A 259 22.46 -17.18 -25.46
CA SER A 259 21.02 -17.42 -25.27
C SER A 259 20.29 -16.12 -24.91
N GLY A 260 20.87 -15.30 -24.03
CA GLY A 260 20.30 -14.01 -23.66
C GLY A 260 20.21 -13.06 -24.86
N ILE A 261 21.23 -13.02 -25.73
CA ILE A 261 21.20 -12.23 -26.97
C ILE A 261 20.12 -12.74 -27.93
N ALA A 262 19.96 -14.06 -28.06
CA ALA A 262 18.93 -14.66 -28.92
C ALA A 262 17.50 -14.33 -28.44
N GLU A 263 17.31 -14.10 -27.14
CA GLU A 263 16.02 -13.74 -26.54
C GLU A 263 15.68 -12.24 -26.67
N VAL A 264 16.68 -11.38 -26.94
CA VAL A 264 16.48 -9.95 -27.14
C VAL A 264 15.65 -9.65 -28.40
N GLY A 265 15.86 -10.37 -29.51
CA GLY A 265 15.10 -10.13 -30.75
C GLY A 265 13.58 -10.28 -30.58
N PRO A 266 13.07 -11.45 -30.12
CA PRO A 266 11.64 -11.66 -29.91
C PRO A 266 11.00 -10.69 -28.91
N THR A 267 11.71 -10.35 -27.82
CA THR A 267 11.19 -9.44 -26.80
C THR A 267 11.07 -7.99 -27.30
N LEU A 268 11.95 -7.56 -28.20
CA LEU A 268 11.86 -6.26 -28.85
C LEU A 268 10.69 -6.18 -29.84
N LEU A 269 10.44 -7.26 -30.59
CA LEU A 269 9.27 -7.34 -31.47
C LEU A 269 7.97 -7.26 -30.67
N GLU A 270 7.89 -7.94 -29.52
CA GLU A 270 6.72 -7.87 -28.63
C GLU A 270 6.54 -6.48 -28.02
N LEU A 271 7.63 -5.81 -27.64
CA LEU A 271 7.60 -4.43 -27.17
C LEU A 271 7.11 -3.48 -28.27
N GLN A 272 7.58 -3.63 -29.50
CA GLN A 272 7.16 -2.79 -30.63
C GLN A 272 5.65 -2.96 -30.93
N VAL A 273 5.14 -4.20 -30.88
CA VAL A 273 3.71 -4.47 -31.04
C VAL A 273 2.89 -3.85 -29.89
N THR A 274 3.39 -3.95 -28.67
CA THR A 274 2.73 -3.38 -27.48
C THR A 274 2.67 -1.86 -27.56
N LEU A 275 3.77 -1.20 -27.95
CA LEU A 275 3.83 0.24 -28.14
C LEU A 275 2.88 0.72 -29.25
N LYS A 276 2.82 0.02 -30.38
CA LYS A 276 1.86 0.33 -31.46
C LYS A 276 0.41 0.21 -30.99
N ARG A 277 0.09 -0.81 -30.18
CA ARG A 277 -1.26 -0.98 -29.60
C ARG A 277 -1.60 0.13 -28.60
N LEU A 278 -0.65 0.51 -27.74
CA LEU A 278 -0.83 1.60 -26.79
C LEU A 278 -1.05 2.93 -27.50
N ASN A 279 -0.29 3.22 -28.56
CA ASN A 279 -0.48 4.43 -29.35
C ASN A 279 -1.86 4.46 -30.04
N ALA A 280 -2.31 3.32 -30.60
CA ALA A 280 -3.64 3.23 -31.19
C ALA A 280 -4.78 3.48 -30.18
N ILE A 281 -4.60 3.07 -28.92
CA ILE A 281 -5.55 3.35 -27.83
C ILE A 281 -5.52 4.84 -27.48
N ALA A 282 -4.33 5.43 -27.32
CA ALA A 282 -4.16 6.85 -27.02
C ALA A 282 -4.81 7.74 -28.08
N ALA A 283 -4.53 7.48 -29.36
CA ALA A 283 -5.12 8.22 -30.49
C ALA A 283 -6.65 8.13 -30.52
N ARG A 284 -7.23 6.99 -30.12
CA ARG A 284 -8.68 6.78 -30.06
C ARG A 284 -9.34 7.59 -28.94
N PHE A 285 -8.69 7.71 -27.78
CA PHE A 285 -9.17 8.57 -26.68
C PHE A 285 -9.20 10.05 -27.10
N GLU A 286 -8.19 10.51 -27.83
CA GLU A 286 -8.14 11.89 -28.34
C GLU A 286 -9.26 12.16 -29.35
N THR A 287 -9.58 11.18 -30.22
CA THR A 287 -10.69 11.33 -31.19
C THR A 287 -12.07 11.28 -30.54
N GLU A 288 -12.25 10.53 -29.46
CA GLU A 288 -13.52 10.47 -28.73
C GLU A 288 -13.77 11.76 -27.92
N GLN A 289 -12.74 12.35 -27.30
CA GLN A 289 -12.88 13.65 -26.63
C GLN A 289 -13.21 14.80 -27.59
N MET A 290 -12.69 14.78 -28.82
CA MET A 290 -13.00 15.78 -29.86
C MET A 290 -14.45 15.71 -30.38
N LYS A 291 -15.11 14.54 -30.28
CA LYS A 291 -16.52 14.38 -30.70
C LYS A 291 -17.53 14.87 -29.67
N GLU A 292 -17.17 14.90 -28.39
CA GLU A 292 -18.07 15.33 -27.31
C GLU A 292 -18.14 16.86 -27.16
N TYR A 293 -17.30 17.61 -27.91
CA TYR A 293 -17.25 19.07 -27.91
C TYR A 293 -17.72 19.75 -29.20
N GLN A 294 -18.28 19.00 -30.16
CA GLN A 294 -18.95 19.61 -31.32
C GLN A 294 -20.45 19.78 -31.05
N PRO A 295 -20.99 21.01 -31.09
CA PRO A 295 -22.41 21.30 -30.84
C PRO A 295 -23.34 20.80 -31.95
#